data_AF-A0A183U758-F1
#
_entry.id   AF-A0A183U758-F1
#
_cell.length_a   1.000
_cell.length_b   1.000
_cell.length_c   1.000
_cell.angle_alpha   90.00
_cell.angle_beta   90.00
_cell.angle_gamma   90.00
#
_symmetry.space_group_name_H-M   'P 1'
#
loop_
_entity.id
_entity.type
_entity.pdbx_description
1 polymer ?
#
loop_
_entity_poly.entity_id
_entity_poly.type
_entity_poly.pdbx_seq_one_letter_code
_entity_poly.pdbx_strand_id
1 'polypeptide(L)' 'MGYRKEFRMLTEEERNRYHNAMTILKRSGEFDRLCVEHFNVGAGSGAHSGPGFLPWHREFLKR' A
#
# COMPACT_ATOMS: atom_id res chain seq x y z
N MET A 1 -12.24 -6.89 11.29
CA MET A 1 -12.33 -7.14 9.84
C MET A 1 -12.20 -5.80 9.12
N GLY A 2 -11.30 -5.65 8.16
CA GLY A 2 -11.15 -4.41 7.40
C GLY A 2 -12.13 -4.33 6.23
N TYR A 3 -12.79 -3.19 6.03
CA TYR A 3 -13.68 -2.94 4.89
C TYR A 3 -13.02 -1.94 3.92
N ARG A 4 -12.69 -2.40 2.70
CA ARG A 4 -12.06 -1.56 1.66
C ARG A 4 -13.15 -0.94 0.79
N LYS A 5 -13.24 0.39 0.82
CA LYS A 5 -14.21 1.17 0.05
C LYS A 5 -13.56 1.81 -1.17
N GLU A 6 -14.38 2.10 -2.18
CA GLU A 6 -13.98 2.98 -3.27
C GLU A 6 -13.72 4.40 -2.71
N PHE A 7 -12.64 5.06 -3.14
CA PHE A 7 -12.18 6.30 -2.53
C PHE A 7 -13.18 7.46 -2.58
N ARG A 8 -13.93 7.61 -3.68
CA ARG A 8 -14.95 8.66 -3.85
C ARG A 8 -16.19 8.39 -2.99
N MET A 9 -16.41 7.15 -2.57
CA MET A 9 -17.48 6.79 -1.64
C MET A 9 -17.16 7.04 -0.16
N LEU A 10 -15.92 7.44 0.17
CA LEU A 10 -15.57 7.78 1.55
C LEU A 10 -16.33 9.04 1.99
N THR A 11 -16.75 9.06 3.25
CA THR A 11 -17.16 10.33 3.89
C THR A 11 -15.95 11.26 3.99
N GLU A 12 -16.19 12.55 4.22
CA GLU A 12 -15.10 13.51 4.46
C GLU A 12 -14.23 13.09 5.64
N GLU A 13 -14.85 12.65 6.74
CA GLU A 13 -14.14 12.18 7.93
C GLU A 13 -13.25 10.96 7.62
N GLU A 14 -13.76 9.98 6.89
CA GLU A 14 -12.99 8.81 6.47
C GLU A 14 -11.78 9.20 5.61
N ARG A 15 -11.97 10.15 4.69
CA ARG A 15 -10.92 10.67 3.81
C ARG A 15 -9.85 11.43 4.60
N ASN A 16 -10.25 12.25 5.57
CA ASN A 16 -9.34 12.97 6.46
C ASN A 16 -8.50 12.02 7.32
N ARG A 17 -9.13 10.97 7.89
CA ARG A 17 -8.40 9.93 8.63
C ARG A 17 -7.39 9.19 7.74
N TYR A 18 -7.77 8.85 6.50
CA TYR A 18 -6.87 8.24 5.54
C TYR A 18 -5.65 9.13 5.24
N HIS A 19 -5.86 10.41 4.92
CA HIS A 19 -4.76 11.34 4.64
C HIS A 19 -3.86 11.58 5.85
N ASN A 20 -4.42 11.65 7.05
CA ASN A 20 -3.64 11.76 8.28
C ASN A 20 -2.77 10.51 8.48
N ALA A 21 -3.32 9.30 8.31
CA ALA A 21 -2.57 8.05 8.41
C ALA A 21 -1.42 7.98 7.39
N MET A 22 -1.66 8.35 6.13
CA MET A 22 -0.61 8.41 5.10
C MET A 22 0.50 9.41 5.47
N THR A 23 0.14 10.56 6.03
CA THR A 23 1.11 11.56 6.51
C THR A 23 1.97 11.02 7.64
N ILE A 24 1.37 10.31 8.60
CA ILE A 24 2.09 9.66 9.70
C ILE A 24 3.08 8.61 9.16
N LEU A 25 2.63 7.74 8.24
CA LEU A 25 3.50 6.71 7.62
C LEU A 25 4.67 7.31 6.86
N LYS A 26 4.46 8.44 6.17
CA LYS A 26 5.55 9.14 5.48
C LYS A 26 6.53 9.77 6.48
N ARG A 27 6.03 10.41 7.54
CA ARG A 27 6.87 11.03 8.57
C ARG A 27 7.67 10.01 9.38
N SER A 28 7.15 8.81 9.59
CA SER A 28 7.85 7.73 10.29
C SER A 28 8.90 7.03 9.43
N GLY A 29 8.90 7.25 8.10
CA GLY A 29 9.75 6.54 7.15
C GLY A 29 9.20 5.17 6.70
N GLU A 30 8.10 4.70 7.27
CA GLU A 30 7.50 3.40 6.90
C GLU A 30 7.01 3.40 5.45
N PHE A 31 6.43 4.50 4.99
CA PHE A 31 6.04 4.64 3.59
C PHE A 31 7.24 4.43 2.65
N ASP A 32 8.40 5.02 2.99
CA ASP A 32 9.61 4.93 2.17
C ASP A 32 10.22 3.53 2.21
N ARG A 33 10.20 2.87 3.39
CA ARG A 33 10.61 1.48 3.53
C ARG A 33 9.79 0.56 2.61
N LEU A 34 8.48 0.74 2.57
CA LEU A 34 7.59 -0.02 1.68
C LEU A 34 7.89 0.26 0.19
N CYS A 35 8.17 1.51 -0.19
CA CYS A 35 8.59 1.85 -1.55
C CYS A 35 9.89 1.12 -1.95
N VAL A 36 10.89 1.09 -1.07
CA VAL A 36 12.15 0.37 -1.30
C VAL A 36 11.93 -1.14 -1.41
N GLU A 37 11.05 -1.72 -0.59
CA GLU A 37 10.69 -3.13 -0.66
C GLU A 37 10.08 -3.50 -2.03
N HIS A 38 9.10 -2.73 -2.51
CA HIS A 38 8.51 -2.93 -3.84
C HIS A 38 9.54 -2.73 -4.95
N PHE A 39 10.39 -1.70 -4.85
CA PHE A 39 11.45 -1.43 -5.83
C PHE A 39 12.41 -2.61 -5.95
N ASN A 40 12.89 -3.16 -4.82
CA ASN A 40 13.83 -4.28 -4.82
C ASN A 40 13.25 -5.55 -5.45
N VAL A 41 11.97 -5.87 -5.19
CA VAL A 41 11.31 -7.03 -5.79
C VAL A 41 10.87 -6.76 -7.24
N GLY A 42 10.71 -5.50 -7.63
CA GLY A 42 10.49 -5.11 -9.03
C GLY A 42 11.76 -5.15 -9.88
N ALA A 43 12.91 -4.83 -9.30
CA ALA A 43 14.23 -5.01 -9.90
C ALA A 43 14.64 -6.50 -9.96
N GLY A 44 14.16 -7.30 -8.99
CA GLY A 44 14.19 -8.76 -9.02
C GLY A 44 13.03 -9.37 -9.81
N SER A 45 13.07 -10.67 -10.05
CA SER A 45 11.88 -11.42 -10.48
C SER A 45 11.00 -11.72 -9.25
N GLY A 46 9.68 -11.57 -9.36
CA GLY A 46 8.75 -12.04 -8.33
C GLY A 46 7.45 -11.24 -8.17
N ALA A 47 7.49 -9.92 -8.33
CA ALA A 47 6.31 -9.07 -8.16
C ALA A 47 5.62 -8.66 -9.48
N HIS A 48 6.29 -8.73 -10.63
CA HIS A 48 5.75 -8.28 -11.92
C HIS A 48 6.01 -9.31 -13.04
N SER A 49 5.26 -9.18 -14.14
CA SER A 49 5.45 -9.95 -15.38
C SER A 49 5.44 -11.47 -15.22
N GLY A 50 4.75 -11.98 -14.21
CA GLY A 50 4.68 -13.41 -13.91
C GLY A 50 3.55 -13.77 -12.93
N PRO A 51 3.38 -15.07 -12.62
CA PRO A 51 2.27 -15.57 -11.81
C PRO A 51 2.28 -15.05 -10.35
N GLY A 52 3.44 -14.57 -9.87
CA GLY A 52 3.59 -13.96 -8.55
C GLY A 52 2.91 -12.58 -8.40
N PHE A 53 2.52 -11.92 -9.50
CA PHE A 53 2.00 -10.55 -9.47
C PHE A 53 0.82 -10.36 -8.51
N LEU A 54 -0.24 -11.14 -8.66
CA LEU A 54 -1.45 -11.03 -7.84
C LEU A 54 -1.22 -11.40 -6.35
N PRO A 55 -0.62 -12.55 -6.01
CA PRO A 55 -0.42 -12.91 -4.62
C PRO A 55 0.56 -11.97 -3.91
N TRP A 56 1.64 -11.52 -4.57
CA TRP A 56 2.61 -10.61 -3.95
C TRP A 56 1.97 -9.28 -3.56
N HIS A 57 1.25 -8.63 -4.50
CA HIS A 57 0.59 -7.34 -4.22
C HIS A 57 -0.55 -7.48 -3.21
N ARG A 58 -1.24 -8.63 -3.18
CA ARG A 58 -2.28 -8.90 -2.17
C ARG A 58 -1.71 -8.92 -0.75
N GLU A 59 -0.55 -9.55 -0.56
CA GLU A 59 0.11 -9.57 0.75
C GLU A 59 0.78 -8.23 1.07
N PHE A 60 1.33 -7.54 0.07
CA PHE A 60 1.94 -6.22 0.25
C PHE A 60 0.94 -5.18 0.78
N LEU A 61 -0.31 -5.19 0.29
CA LEU A 61 -1.39 -4.30 0.78
C LEU A 61 -1.85 -4.56 2.23
N LYS A 62 -1.29 -5.55 2.93
CA LYS A 62 -1.59 -5.81 4.35
C LYS A 62 -0.52 -5.24 5.30
N ARG A 63 0.57 -4.71 4.77
CA ARG A 63 1.73 -4.21 5.51
C ARG A 63 1.58 -2.73 5.88
#